data_AF-R7TYV5-F1
#
_entry.id   AF-R7TYV5-F1
#
_cell.length_a   1.000
_cell.length_b   1.000
_cell.length_c   1.000
_cell.angle_alpha   90.00
_cell.angle_beta   90.00
_cell.angle_gamma   90.00
#
_symmetry.space_group_name_H-M   'P 1'
#
loop_
_entity.id
_entity.type
_entity.pdbx_description
1 polymer ?
#
loop_
_entity_poly.entity_id
_entity_poly.type
_entity_poly.pdbx_seq_one_letter_code
_entity_poly.pdbx_strand_id
1 'polypeptide(L)'
;MAEFRDAKLWMKLAFLFIMLGFVQELFAIAMGLGNSYVKDSIEACMVIGFLCFLVAVVLGLGLMFLDELAGNKIAQICFIVFALIAGLATVIAVALWGGELNKNNSELPAYSTTVGVCCALCAILAGIFAILDVAGVKSG
;
A
#
# COMPACT_ATOMS: atom_id res chain seq x y z
N MET A 1 13.15 -1.41 20.82
CA MET A 1 13.58 -0.12 20.20
C MET A 1 15.02 -0.13 19.67
N ALA A 2 15.88 -1.09 20.04
CA ALA A 2 17.21 -1.23 19.44
C ALA A 2 17.13 -1.73 17.97
N GLU A 3 16.21 -2.64 17.65
CA GLU A 3 16.01 -3.18 16.30
C GLU A 3 15.61 -2.11 15.26
N PHE A 4 14.77 -1.16 15.67
CA PHE A 4 14.44 -0.01 14.84
C PHE A 4 15.65 0.90 14.62
N ARG A 5 16.70 0.84 15.45
CA ARG A 5 17.92 1.63 15.23
C ARG A 5 18.80 0.99 14.16
N ASP A 6 18.90 -0.33 14.16
CA ASP A 6 19.82 -1.09 13.32
C ASP A 6 19.29 -1.39 11.90
N ALA A 7 17.98 -1.24 11.68
CA ALA A 7 17.40 -1.29 10.33
C ALA A 7 17.98 -0.18 9.42
N LYS A 8 18.26 -0.53 8.16
CA LYS A 8 18.70 0.42 7.12
C LYS A 8 17.65 1.51 6.89
N LEU A 9 18.10 2.70 6.49
CA LEU A 9 17.22 3.86 6.27
C LEU A 9 16.08 3.56 5.28
N TRP A 10 16.38 2.84 4.20
CA TRP A 10 15.40 2.48 3.19
C TRP A 10 14.28 1.60 3.73
N MET A 11 14.60 0.62 4.58
CA MET A 11 13.59 -0.23 5.22
C MET A 11 12.70 0.56 6.19
N LYS A 12 13.25 1.55 6.90
CA LYS A 12 12.47 2.46 7.76
C LYS A 12 11.49 3.30 6.96
N LEU A 13 11.93 3.84 5.82
CA LEU A 13 11.07 4.58 4.91
C LEU A 13 9.99 3.67 4.33
N ALA A 14 10.35 2.47 3.88
CA ALA A 14 9.40 1.48 3.39
C ALA A 14 8.31 1.17 4.44
N PHE A 15 8.73 0.95 5.69
CA PHE A 15 7.81 0.72 6.81
C PHE A 15 6.91 1.93 7.11
N LEU A 16 7.47 3.15 7.10
CA LEU A 16 6.67 4.36 7.32
C LEU A 16 5.58 4.51 6.25
N PHE A 17 5.96 4.37 4.98
CA PHE A 17 5.03 4.56 3.87
C PHE A 17 3.97 3.47 3.79
N ILE A 18 4.29 2.21 4.08
CA ILE A 18 3.27 1.15 4.10
C ILE A 18 2.28 1.38 5.26
N MET A 19 2.74 1.80 6.45
CA MET A 19 1.83 2.08 7.56
C MET A 19 0.93 3.28 7.28
N LEU A 20 1.48 4.37 6.73
CA LEU A 20 0.70 5.55 6.35
C LEU A 20 -0.31 5.22 5.24
N GLY A 21 0.10 4.47 4.22
CA GLY A 21 -0.78 4.05 3.14
C GLY A 21 -1.93 3.19 3.64
N PHE A 22 -1.66 2.23 4.54
CA PHE A 22 -2.71 1.38 5.10
C PHE A 22 -3.74 2.16 5.92
N VAL A 23 -3.29 3.12 6.72
CA VAL A 23 -4.21 4.01 7.47
C VAL A 23 -5.06 4.84 6.50
N GLN A 24 -4.46 5.37 5.43
CA GLN A 24 -5.21 6.09 4.39
C GLN A 24 -6.21 5.18 3.68
N GLU A 25 -5.87 3.92 3.42
CA GLU A 25 -6.80 2.94 2.85
C GLU A 25 -8.04 2.74 3.73
N LEU A 26 -7.84 2.56 5.04
CA LEU A 26 -8.93 2.42 6.01
C LEU A 26 -9.84 3.65 6.02
N PHE A 27 -9.26 4.85 5.97
CA PHE A 27 -10.04 6.09 5.86
C PHE A 27 -10.80 6.18 4.53
N ALA A 28 -10.18 5.81 3.41
CA ALA A 28 -10.82 5.84 2.10
C ALA A 28 -12.04 4.90 2.05
N ILE A 29 -11.89 3.67 2.56
CA ILE A 29 -12.97 2.67 2.64
C ILE A 29 -14.08 3.17 3.57
N ALA A 30 -13.75 3.67 4.77
CA ALA A 30 -14.74 4.19 5.72
C ALA A 30 -15.56 5.36 5.16
N MET A 31 -14.95 6.18 4.29
CA MET A 31 -15.61 7.31 3.61
C MET A 31 -16.34 6.90 2.33
N GLY A 32 -16.39 5.61 2.01
CA GLY A 32 -17.22 5.06 0.97
C GLY A 32 -16.51 4.86 -0.38
N LEU A 33 -15.17 4.83 -0.42
CA LEU A 33 -14.45 4.29 -1.57
C LEU A 33 -14.89 2.83 -1.79
N GLY A 34 -15.51 2.54 -2.94
CA GLY A 34 -16.10 1.23 -3.24
C GLY A 34 -17.54 1.03 -2.76
N ASN A 35 -18.17 2.05 -2.15
CA ASN A 35 -19.52 1.96 -1.57
C ASN A 35 -20.64 2.31 -2.58
N SER A 36 -20.34 2.13 -3.86
CA SER A 36 -21.28 2.33 -4.94
C SER A 36 -21.82 0.97 -5.35
N TYR A 37 -23.07 0.89 -5.81
CA TYR A 37 -23.71 -0.28 -6.43
C TYR A 37 -23.01 -0.72 -7.74
N VAL A 38 -21.67 -0.74 -7.76
CA VAL A 38 -20.84 -0.69 -8.95
C VAL A 38 -20.07 -1.98 -9.06
N LYS A 39 -20.43 -2.73 -10.10
CA LYS A 39 -19.67 -3.77 -10.80
C LYS A 39 -18.65 -4.53 -9.95
N ASP A 40 -18.90 -5.82 -9.77
CA ASP A 40 -18.06 -6.82 -9.08
C ASP A 40 -16.55 -6.66 -9.27
N SER A 41 -16.11 -6.14 -10.42
CA SER A 41 -14.70 -5.85 -10.71
C SER A 41 -14.06 -4.77 -9.81
N ILE A 42 -14.77 -3.71 -9.42
CA ILE A 42 -14.20 -2.64 -8.57
C ILE A 42 -14.05 -3.15 -7.14
N GLU A 43 -15.09 -3.80 -6.62
CA GLU A 43 -15.08 -4.41 -5.30
C GLU A 43 -13.97 -5.47 -5.20
N ALA A 44 -13.84 -6.33 -6.22
CA ALA A 44 -12.76 -7.31 -6.28
C ALA A 44 -11.37 -6.64 -6.24
N CYS A 45 -11.13 -5.58 -7.01
CA CYS A 45 -9.85 -4.86 -6.98
C CYS A 45 -9.58 -4.22 -5.60
N MET A 46 -10.59 -3.64 -4.95
CA MET A 46 -10.47 -3.07 -3.61
C MET A 46 -10.13 -4.14 -2.57
N VAL A 47 -10.82 -5.29 -2.60
CA VAL A 47 -10.58 -6.40 -1.67
C VAL A 47 -9.18 -6.99 -1.88
N ILE A 48 -8.76 -7.21 -3.13
CA ILE A 48 -7.41 -7.69 -3.45
C ILE A 48 -6.36 -6.68 -2.97
N GLY A 49 -6.60 -5.39 -3.22
CA GLY A 49 -5.75 -4.28 -2.75
C GLY A 49 -5.55 -4.34 -1.24
N PHE A 50 -6.66 -4.34 -0.49
CA PHE A 50 -6.68 -4.39 0.97
C PHE A 50 -5.98 -5.62 1.54
N LEU A 51 -6.24 -6.81 0.99
CA LEU A 51 -5.60 -8.04 1.46
C LEU A 51 -4.09 -8.01 1.22
N CYS A 52 -3.65 -7.53 0.05
CA CYS A 52 -2.22 -7.36 -0.24
C CYS A 52 -1.59 -6.31 0.67
N PHE A 53 -2.31 -5.23 0.98
CA PHE A 53 -1.87 -4.17 1.89
C PHE A 53 -1.66 -4.72 3.30
N LEU A 54 -2.64 -5.47 3.82
CA LEU A 54 -2.56 -6.09 5.13
C LEU A 54 -1.37 -7.05 5.23
N VAL A 55 -1.17 -7.90 4.22
CA VAL A 55 -0.02 -8.82 4.17
C VAL A 55 1.30 -8.04 4.15
N ALA A 56 1.39 -6.98 3.35
CA ALA A 56 2.57 -6.12 3.33
C ALA A 56 2.84 -5.44 4.68
N VAL A 57 1.80 -4.98 5.40
CA VAL A 57 1.92 -4.41 6.75
C VAL A 57 2.44 -5.45 7.74
N VAL A 58 1.88 -6.66 7.74
CA VAL A 58 2.31 -7.74 8.63
C VAL A 58 3.77 -8.13 8.35
N LEU A 59 4.14 -8.25 7.08
CA LEU A 59 5.53 -8.51 6.68
C LEU A 59 6.46 -7.35 7.06
N GLY A 60 6.01 -6.09 6.92
CA GLY A 60 6.76 -4.91 7.32
C GLY A 60 7.02 -4.87 8.83
N LEU A 61 6.01 -5.20 9.64
CA LEU A 61 6.15 -5.36 11.09
C LEU A 61 7.14 -6.47 11.43
N GLY A 62 7.03 -7.63 10.78
CA GLY A 62 7.95 -8.75 10.99
C GLY A 62 9.39 -8.41 10.63
N LEU A 63 9.61 -7.77 9.48
CA LEU A 63 10.95 -7.35 9.02
C LEU A 63 11.59 -6.27 9.91
N MET A 64 10.80 -5.49 10.66
CA MET A 64 11.28 -4.39 11.50
C MET A 64 11.43 -4.76 12.99
N PHE A 65 10.67 -5.75 13.48
CA PHE A 65 10.55 -6.05 14.91
C PHE A 65 10.76 -7.53 15.27
N LEU A 66 10.98 -8.41 14.29
CA LEU A 66 11.33 -9.81 14.55
C LEU A 66 12.75 -10.08 14.07
N ASP A 67 13.63 -10.39 15.02
CA ASP A 67 15.02 -10.75 14.74
C ASP A 67 15.14 -11.94 13.77
N GLU A 68 14.18 -12.86 13.79
CA GLU A 68 14.14 -14.03 12.90
C GLU A 68 13.90 -13.65 11.42
N LEU A 69 13.22 -12.54 11.16
CA LEU A 69 12.96 -12.03 9.82
C LEU A 69 13.97 -10.95 9.40
N ALA A 70 14.77 -10.43 10.34
CA ALA A 70 15.76 -9.40 10.05
C ALA A 70 16.80 -9.92 9.02
N GLY A 71 16.88 -9.25 7.88
CA GLY A 71 17.78 -9.62 6.78
C GLY A 71 17.31 -10.81 5.93
N ASN A 72 16.10 -11.35 6.17
CA ASN A 72 15.52 -12.38 5.32
C ASN A 72 15.09 -11.79 3.96
N LYS A 73 15.90 -12.05 2.93
CA LYS A 73 15.66 -11.55 1.56
C LYS A 73 14.34 -12.03 0.96
N ILE A 74 13.89 -13.24 1.31
CA ILE A 74 12.63 -13.79 0.76
C ILE A 74 11.45 -13.00 1.34
N ALA A 75 11.45 -12.77 2.65
CA ALA A 75 10.42 -11.96 3.30
C ALA A 75 10.39 -10.52 2.76
N GLN A 76 11.56 -9.91 2.50
CA GLN A 76 11.66 -8.60 1.85
C GLN A 76 11.10 -8.61 0.41
N ILE A 77 11.37 -9.64 -0.38
CA ILE A 77 10.81 -9.76 -1.73
C ILE A 77 9.28 -9.92 -1.68
N CYS A 78 8.77 -10.77 -0.77
CA CYS A 78 7.32 -10.89 -0.56
C CYS A 78 6.70 -9.55 -0.17
N PHE A 79 7.32 -8.81 0.75
CA PHE A 79 6.88 -7.47 1.13
C PHE A 79 6.77 -6.54 -0.09
N ILE A 80 7.81 -6.50 -0.94
CA ILE A 80 7.83 -5.67 -2.16
C ILE A 80 6.67 -6.06 -3.09
N VAL A 81 6.50 -7.34 -3.36
CA VAL A 81 5.47 -7.84 -4.27
C VAL A 81 4.08 -7.47 -3.77
N PHE A 82 3.78 -7.74 -2.50
CA PHE A 82 2.48 -7.43 -1.92
C PHE A 82 2.22 -5.91 -1.83
N ALA A 83 3.23 -5.10 -1.48
CA ALA A 83 3.10 -3.65 -1.45
C ALA A 83 2.81 -3.06 -2.84
N LEU A 84 3.49 -3.54 -3.89
CA LEU A 84 3.25 -3.09 -5.27
C LEU A 84 1.89 -3.54 -5.80
N ILE A 85 1.49 -4.78 -5.54
CA ILE A 85 0.16 -5.28 -5.94
C ILE A 85 -0.94 -4.47 -5.23
N ALA A 86 -0.78 -4.20 -3.94
CA ALA A 86 -1.73 -3.38 -3.17
C ALA A 86 -1.91 -1.99 -3.79
N GLY A 87 -0.80 -1.31 -4.09
CA GLY A 87 -0.81 -0.01 -4.74
C GLY A 87 -1.49 -0.05 -6.12
N LEU A 88 -1.09 -1.00 -6.98
CA LEU A 88 -1.65 -1.12 -8.34
C LEU A 88 -3.15 -1.44 -8.33
N ALA A 89 -3.58 -2.39 -7.51
CA ALA A 89 -4.99 -2.76 -7.38
C ALA A 89 -5.83 -1.57 -6.90
N THR A 90 -5.31 -0.79 -5.95
CA THR A 90 -5.98 0.42 -5.44
C THR A 90 -6.07 1.52 -6.50
N VAL A 91 -4.99 1.78 -7.27
CA VAL A 91 -5.03 2.75 -8.39
C VAL A 91 -6.08 2.32 -9.43
N ILE A 92 -6.09 1.04 -9.81
CA ILE A 92 -7.04 0.51 -10.80
C ILE A 92 -8.47 0.66 -10.29
N ALA A 93 -8.74 0.31 -9.03
CA ALA A 93 -10.06 0.47 -8.43
C ALA A 93 -10.53 1.93 -8.44
N VAL A 94 -9.66 2.87 -8.03
CA VAL A 94 -9.96 4.31 -8.03
C VAL A 94 -10.21 4.82 -9.45
N ALA A 95 -9.41 4.39 -10.44
CA ALA A 95 -9.56 4.79 -11.83
C ALA A 95 -10.87 4.26 -12.45
N LEU A 96 -11.22 2.99 -12.20
CA LEU A 96 -12.48 2.40 -12.64
C LEU A 96 -13.67 3.12 -12.00
N TRP A 97 -13.58 3.43 -10.72
CA TRP A 97 -14.63 4.11 -9.99
C TRP A 97 -14.84 5.54 -10.49
N GLY A 98 -13.77 6.30 -10.68
CA GLY A 98 -13.81 7.64 -11.28
C GLY A 98 -14.36 7.62 -12.72
N GLY A 99 -14.00 6.61 -13.51
CA GLY A 99 -14.55 6.42 -14.85
C GLY A 99 -16.06 6.17 -14.86
N GLU A 100 -16.57 5.35 -13.93
CA GLU A 100 -18.00 5.06 -13.83
C GLU A 100 -18.79 6.27 -13.34
N LEU A 101 -18.27 7.03 -12.37
CA LEU A 101 -18.91 8.26 -11.88
C LEU A 101 -18.99 9.31 -12.98
N ASN A 102 -17.91 9.50 -13.74
CA ASN A 102 -17.88 10.42 -14.88
C ASN A 102 -18.89 10.01 -15.97
N LYS A 103 -18.97 8.70 -16.29
CA LYS A 103 -19.97 8.18 -17.24
C LYS A 103 -21.41 8.45 -16.81
N ASN A 104 -21.67 8.42 -15.50
CA ASN A 104 -22.99 8.63 -14.93
C ASN A 104 -23.28 10.10 -14.58
N ASN A 105 -22.46 11.06 -15.04
CA ASN A 105 -22.55 12.49 -14.69
C ASN A 105 -22.68 12.75 -13.18
N SER A 106 -22.10 11.88 -12.37
CA SER A 106 -22.13 11.97 -10.92
C SER A 106 -20.88 12.70 -10.43
N GLU A 107 -21.01 13.52 -9.40
CA GLU A 107 -19.87 14.22 -8.82
C GLU A 107 -18.87 13.22 -8.23
N LEU A 108 -17.59 13.39 -8.55
CA LEU A 108 -16.53 12.63 -7.89
C LEU A 108 -16.36 13.15 -6.47
N PRO A 109 -16.49 12.29 -5.43
CA PRO A 109 -16.10 12.68 -4.09
C PRO A 109 -14.58 12.88 -4.07
N ALA A 110 -14.18 14.15 -4.15
CA ALA A 110 -12.78 14.55 -4.31
C ALA A 110 -11.92 13.99 -3.18
N TYR A 111 -12.42 14.02 -1.95
CA TYR A 111 -11.64 13.60 -0.78
C TYR A 111 -11.34 12.09 -0.76
N SER A 112 -12.34 11.21 -0.89
CA SER A 112 -12.11 9.76 -0.85
C SER A 112 -11.25 9.27 -2.04
N THR A 113 -11.42 9.89 -3.21
CA THR A 113 -10.60 9.63 -4.39
C THR A 113 -9.15 10.05 -4.15
N THR A 114 -8.91 11.25 -3.63
CA THR A 114 -7.57 11.73 -3.31
C THR A 114 -6.89 10.84 -2.27
N VAL A 115 -7.60 10.48 -1.20
CA VAL A 115 -7.06 9.59 -0.16
C VAL A 115 -6.73 8.21 -0.73
N GLY A 116 -7.58 7.66 -1.61
CA GLY A 116 -7.30 6.39 -2.30
C GLY A 116 -6.05 6.44 -3.18
N VAL A 117 -5.86 7.52 -3.94
CA VAL A 117 -4.63 7.72 -4.74
C VAL A 117 -3.40 7.88 -3.85
N CYS A 118 -3.50 8.68 -2.77
CA CYS A 118 -2.40 8.88 -1.83
C CYS A 118 -1.99 7.56 -1.16
N CYS A 119 -2.96 6.74 -0.75
CA CYS A 119 -2.72 5.40 -0.22
C CYS A 119 -1.92 4.54 -1.21
N ALA A 120 -2.37 4.49 -2.46
CA ALA A 120 -1.73 3.70 -3.49
C ALA A 120 -0.28 4.15 -3.78
N LEU A 121 -0.05 5.48 -3.81
CA LEU A 121 1.29 6.05 -3.95
C LEU A 121 2.17 5.67 -2.76
N CYS A 122 1.65 5.70 -1.53
CA CYS A 122 2.40 5.27 -0.36
C CYS A 122 2.80 3.79 -0.45
N ALA A 123 1.90 2.90 -0.87
CA ALA A 123 2.21 1.49 -1.11
C ALA A 123 3.31 1.30 -2.18
N ILE A 124 3.22 2.03 -3.30
CA ILE A 124 4.23 1.96 -4.37
C ILE A 124 5.59 2.46 -3.89
N LEU A 125 5.63 3.59 -3.19
CA LEU A 125 6.84 4.13 -2.59
C LEU A 125 7.45 3.17 -1.57
N ALA A 126 6.63 2.51 -0.75
CA ALA A 126 7.10 1.50 0.18
C ALA A 126 7.80 0.33 -0.54
N GLY A 127 7.20 -0.16 -1.63
CA GLY A 127 7.82 -1.17 -2.50
C GLY A 127 9.15 -0.70 -3.10
N ILE A 128 9.20 0.54 -3.61
CA ILE A 128 10.43 1.13 -4.18
C ILE A 128 11.53 1.23 -3.13
N PHE A 129 11.23 1.73 -1.93
CA PHE A 129 12.23 1.84 -0.87
C PHE A 129 12.74 0.46 -0.42
N ALA A 130 11.87 -0.55 -0.32
CA ALA A 130 12.32 -1.91 -0.04
C ALA A 130 13.17 -2.50 -1.18
N ILE A 131 12.90 -2.17 -2.45
CA ILE A 131 13.79 -2.54 -3.57
C ILE A 131 15.17 -1.90 -3.42
N LEU A 132 15.25 -0.62 -3.06
CA LEU A 132 16.53 0.07 -2.83
C LEU A 132 17.32 -0.57 -1.68
N ASP A 133 16.62 -1.06 -0.66
CA ASP A 133 17.23 -1.80 0.45
C ASP A 133 17.86 -3.13 0.02
N VAL A 134 17.11 -3.91 -0.77
CA VAL A 134 17.54 -5.20 -1.34
C VAL A 134 18.69 -5.02 -2.33
N ALA A 135 18.64 -3.97 -3.14
CA ALA A 135 19.69 -3.60 -4.09
C ALA A 135 20.98 -3.10 -3.41
N GLY A 136 20.95 -2.85 -2.09
CA GLY A 136 22.12 -2.42 -1.33
C GLY A 136 22.56 -1.00 -1.65
N VAL A 137 21.64 -0.13 -2.09
CA VAL A 137 21.94 1.27 -2.39
C VAL A 137 22.33 1.97 -1.08
N LYS A 138 23.50 2.62 -1.07
CA LYS A 138 23.99 3.34 0.11
C LYS A 138 23.04 4.49 0.44
N SER A 139 22.35 4.40 1.58
CA SER A 139 21.72 5.54 2.23
C SER A 139 22.84 6.37 2.86
N GLY A 140 23.05 7.59 2.35
CA GLY A 140 24.03 8.54 2.87
C GLY A 140 23.72 9.01 4.29
#